data_AF-U1S915-F1
#
_entry.id   AF-U1S915-F1
#
_cell.length_a   1.000
_cell.length_b   1.000
_cell.length_c   1.000
_cell.angle_alpha   90.00
_cell.angle_beta   90.00
_cell.angle_gamma   90.00
#
_symmetry.space_group_name_H-M   'P 1'
#
loop_
_entity.id
_entity.type
_entity.pdbx_description
1 polymer ?
#
loop_
_entity_poly.entity_id
_entity_poly.type
_entity_poly.pdbx_seq_one_letter_code
_entity_poly.pdbx_strand_id
1 'polypeptide(L)'
;MRYTLRQPLYTVAATCVGLSLLLGACAPTTHQADPTPTSTSTSTPTATDGCPGYLLKAQEEALVRPRAANTDPAYYFYSSPDDRNQKRTSLKGGNGQGPYSWVNKDLSIGQSAVVDGVGTFTLLAITPGAREYNPRFITFCFDPDPSLDLNEEEMKKFSAR
;
A
#
# COMPACT_ATOMS: atom_id res chain seq x y z
N MET A 1 17.38 -47.00 39.21
CA MET A 1 16.15 -46.53 39.90
C MET A 1 14.96 -46.91 39.04
N ARG A 2 13.93 -47.50 39.65
CA ARG A 2 12.63 -47.81 39.03
C ARG A 2 11.90 -46.49 38.73
N TYR A 3 11.11 -46.42 37.65
CA TYR A 3 9.65 -46.22 37.72
C TYR A 3 9.00 -46.41 36.32
N THR A 4 7.97 -47.26 36.33
CA THR A 4 6.78 -47.46 35.49
C THR A 4 6.27 -46.25 34.68
N LEU A 5 5.32 -46.31 33.73
CA LEU A 5 4.58 -47.27 32.89
C LEU A 5 3.46 -46.39 32.25
N ARG A 6 2.92 -46.81 31.10
CA ARG A 6 1.60 -46.48 30.53
C ARG A 6 1.53 -45.39 29.45
N GLN A 7 1.39 -45.86 28.22
CA GLN A 7 0.52 -45.23 27.21
C GLN A 7 -0.96 -45.31 27.66
N PRO A 8 -1.83 -44.43 27.16
CA PRO A 8 -2.81 -44.94 26.21
C PRO A 8 -3.15 -43.99 25.04
N LEU A 9 -3.54 -44.66 23.94
CA LEU A 9 -4.27 -44.16 22.77
C LEU A 9 -5.58 -43.44 23.14
N TYR A 10 -5.96 -42.41 22.38
CA TYR A 10 -7.37 -42.16 22.06
C TYR A 10 -7.54 -41.64 20.62
N THR A 11 -8.35 -42.39 19.88
CA THR A 11 -8.87 -42.19 18.53
C THR A 11 -10.33 -41.71 18.66
N VAL A 12 -10.76 -40.61 18.03
CA VAL A 12 -12.16 -40.29 17.66
C VAL A 12 -12.08 -39.21 16.56
N ALA A 13 -12.28 -39.46 15.26
CA ALA A 13 -13.49 -39.80 14.50
C ALA A 13 -14.57 -38.69 14.44
N ALA A 14 -14.61 -38.03 13.28
CA ALA A 14 -15.72 -37.38 12.54
C ALA A 14 -17.05 -37.04 13.22
N THR A 15 -17.60 -35.87 12.88
CA THR A 15 -18.98 -35.72 12.37
C THR A 15 -19.16 -34.43 11.57
N CYS A 16 -19.51 -34.56 10.28
CA CYS A 16 -20.29 -33.58 9.52
C CYS A 16 -21.75 -33.54 10.04
N VAL A 17 -22.58 -32.70 9.41
CA VAL A 17 -24.04 -32.46 9.61
C VAL A 17 -24.29 -31.17 10.43
N GLY A 18 -25.08 -30.19 9.99
CA GLY A 18 -26.04 -30.23 8.91
C GLY A 18 -26.59 -28.87 8.49
N LEU A 19 -27.17 -28.94 7.30
CA LEU A 19 -28.03 -28.01 6.60
C LEU A 19 -29.33 -27.78 7.40
N SER A 20 -29.78 -26.54 7.54
CA SER A 20 -31.17 -26.23 7.93
C SER A 20 -31.62 -24.91 7.30
N LEU A 21 -32.52 -25.04 6.31
CA LEU A 21 -33.35 -24.00 5.74
C LEU A 21 -34.59 -23.79 6.63
N LEU A 22 -34.88 -22.56 7.05
CA LEU A 22 -36.20 -22.17 7.53
C LEU A 22 -36.56 -20.76 6.99
N LEU A 23 -37.56 -20.73 6.11
CA LEU A 23 -38.32 -19.55 5.71
C LEU A 23 -39.45 -19.31 6.73
N GLY A 24 -39.75 -18.05 7.07
CA GLY A 24 -40.99 -17.73 7.78
C GLY A 24 -41.16 -16.30 8.32
N ALA A 25 -41.95 -15.51 7.58
CA ALA A 25 -42.95 -14.50 8.01
C ALA A 25 -42.58 -13.05 8.39
N CYS A 26 -43.32 -12.11 7.76
CA CYS A 26 -43.56 -10.69 8.08
C CYS A 26 -44.28 -10.53 9.46
N ALA A 27 -44.35 -9.40 10.18
CA ALA A 27 -44.46 -7.96 9.87
C ALA A 27 -44.14 -7.11 11.16
N PRO A 28 -44.59 -5.84 11.34
CA PRO A 28 -44.03 -4.58 10.85
C PRO A 28 -43.60 -3.58 11.98
N THR A 29 -43.15 -2.39 11.55
CA THR A 29 -43.07 -1.07 12.22
C THR A 29 -41.77 -0.60 12.91
N THR A 30 -41.34 0.57 12.40
CA THR A 30 -40.40 1.61 12.87
C THR A 30 -38.90 1.34 12.84
N HIS A 31 -38.26 1.77 11.75
CA HIS A 31 -36.89 2.33 11.78
C HIS A 31 -36.96 3.69 11.08
N GLN A 32 -36.88 4.78 11.84
CA GLN A 32 -35.64 5.51 12.17
C GLN A 32 -35.12 6.25 10.92
N ALA A 33 -35.07 7.57 11.05
CA ALA A 33 -34.68 8.51 10.01
C ALA A 33 -33.40 8.05 9.32
N ASP A 34 -33.50 7.93 8.00
CA ASP A 34 -32.42 7.62 7.07
C ASP A 34 -31.39 8.76 7.08
N PRO A 35 -30.13 8.53 7.50
CA PRO A 35 -29.09 9.50 7.21
C PRO A 35 -28.77 9.39 5.72
N THR A 36 -29.13 10.43 4.98
CA THR A 36 -28.69 10.69 3.61
C THR A 36 -27.28 10.14 3.39
N PRO A 37 -27.06 9.19 2.46
CA PRO A 37 -25.70 8.79 2.14
C PRO A 37 -25.03 9.99 1.48
N THR A 38 -24.14 10.65 2.21
CA THR A 38 -23.11 11.51 1.63
C THR A 38 -22.48 10.72 0.50
N SER A 39 -22.70 11.16 -0.74
CA SER A 39 -22.06 10.56 -1.91
C SER A 39 -20.57 10.84 -1.81
N THR A 40 -19.83 9.94 -1.17
CA THR A 40 -18.39 9.87 -1.35
C THR A 40 -18.18 9.55 -2.82
N SER A 41 -17.60 10.50 -3.56
CA SER A 41 -17.13 10.25 -4.91
C SER A 41 -16.05 9.16 -4.85
N THR A 42 -16.47 7.89 -4.99
CA THR A 42 -15.57 6.79 -5.30
C THR A 42 -15.15 7.00 -6.75
N SER A 43 -14.08 7.77 -6.93
CA SER A 43 -13.27 7.71 -8.15
C SER A 43 -12.83 6.27 -8.29
N THR A 44 -13.54 5.49 -9.10
CA THR A 44 -13.17 4.12 -9.42
C THR A 44 -11.80 4.18 -10.07
N PRO A 45 -10.74 3.64 -9.46
CA PRO A 45 -9.44 3.71 -10.08
C PRO A 45 -9.47 2.75 -11.26
N THR A 46 -9.42 3.31 -12.47
CA THR A 46 -8.87 2.57 -13.60
C THR A 46 -7.40 2.38 -13.27
N ALA A 47 -7.16 1.35 -12.47
CA ALA A 47 -5.97 0.56 -12.47
C ALA A 47 -5.59 0.47 -13.95
N THR A 48 -4.39 0.84 -14.38
CA THR A 48 -4.20 0.64 -15.82
C THR A 48 -4.33 -0.86 -16.14
N ASP A 49 -4.07 -1.72 -15.12
CA ASP A 49 -5.06 -2.69 -14.56
C ASP A 49 -4.74 -3.14 -13.10
N GLY A 50 -3.69 -2.60 -12.44
CA GLY A 50 -3.38 -2.92 -11.02
C GLY A 50 -2.88 -1.80 -10.08
N CYS A 51 -2.79 -0.53 -10.52
CA CYS A 51 -2.42 0.58 -9.62
C CYS A 51 -3.66 1.31 -9.10
N PRO A 52 -4.03 1.19 -7.80
CA PRO A 52 -5.23 1.81 -7.25
C PRO A 52 -5.18 3.34 -7.18
N GLY A 53 -4.00 3.96 -7.32
CA GLY A 53 -3.85 5.42 -7.30
C GLY A 53 -3.09 5.98 -8.49
N TYR A 54 -2.08 6.80 -8.19
CA TYR A 54 -1.28 7.51 -9.16
C TYR A 54 -0.13 6.64 -9.66
N LEU A 55 -0.06 6.47 -10.98
CA LEU A 55 1.08 5.83 -11.62
C LEU A 55 2.13 6.91 -11.91
N LEU A 56 3.24 6.85 -11.18
CA LEU A 56 4.25 7.88 -11.18
C LEU A 56 5.59 7.38 -11.70
N LYS A 57 6.34 8.27 -12.35
CA LYS A 57 7.73 8.05 -12.78
C LYS A 57 8.59 9.22 -12.34
N ALA A 58 9.55 8.93 -11.47
CA ALA A 58 10.50 9.90 -10.96
C ALA A 58 11.92 9.50 -11.33
N GLN A 59 12.78 10.49 -11.55
CA GLN A 59 14.21 10.25 -11.52
C GLN A 59 14.60 9.82 -10.09
N GLU A 60 15.57 8.92 -9.97
CA GLU A 60 16.14 8.57 -8.66
C GLU A 60 16.61 9.84 -7.93
N GLU A 61 16.44 9.89 -6.61
CA GLU A 61 16.66 11.06 -5.75
C GLU A 61 15.73 12.27 -5.98
N ALA A 62 14.84 12.24 -6.97
CA ALA A 62 13.82 13.27 -7.12
C ALA A 62 12.82 13.20 -5.95
N LEU A 63 12.66 14.33 -5.27
CA LEU A 63 11.72 14.48 -4.17
C LEU A 63 10.30 14.60 -4.70
N VAL A 64 9.43 13.71 -4.21
CA VAL A 64 7.99 13.70 -4.42
C VAL A 64 7.33 14.16 -3.11
N ARG A 65 6.56 15.25 -3.18
CA ARG A 65 5.81 15.81 -2.05
C ARG A 65 4.32 15.55 -2.20
N PRO A 66 3.82 14.41 -1.70
CA PRO A 66 2.42 14.03 -1.89
C PRO A 66 1.44 14.93 -1.14
N ARG A 67 1.89 15.71 -0.15
CA ARG A 67 1.05 16.67 0.57
C ARG A 67 1.11 18.07 -0.07
N ALA A 68 0.07 18.88 0.16
CA ALA A 68 -0.08 20.26 -0.31
C ALA A 68 1.24 21.07 -0.37
N ALA A 69 1.34 21.94 -1.38
CA ALA A 69 2.58 22.59 -1.82
C ALA A 69 3.41 23.19 -0.68
N ASN A 70 4.73 23.02 -0.76
CA ASN A 70 5.74 23.47 0.20
C ASN A 70 5.63 22.86 1.61
N THR A 71 4.96 21.73 1.76
CA THR A 71 4.90 21.02 3.04
C THR A 71 5.64 19.69 2.98
N ASP A 72 6.22 19.33 4.12
CA ASP A 72 6.67 17.98 4.39
C ASP A 72 5.46 17.06 4.62
N PRO A 73 5.58 15.75 4.34
CA PRO A 73 6.80 15.00 4.04
C PRO A 73 7.16 14.93 2.55
N ALA A 74 8.46 14.77 2.26
CA ALA A 74 8.97 14.42 0.94
C ALA A 74 9.53 13.00 0.92
N TYR A 75 9.37 12.30 -0.21
CA TYR A 75 9.90 10.95 -0.41
C TYR A 75 10.67 10.86 -1.71
N TYR A 76 11.67 10.00 -1.75
CA TYR A 76 12.47 9.72 -2.93
C TYR A 76 12.94 8.27 -2.91
N PHE A 77 13.30 7.78 -4.09
CA PHE A 77 13.95 6.50 -4.23
C PHE A 77 15.46 6.69 -4.34
N TYR A 78 16.23 5.78 -3.74
CA TYR A 78 17.67 5.82 -3.74
C TYR A 78 18.25 4.41 -3.85
N SER A 79 19.24 4.24 -4.71
CA SER A 79 20.06 3.02 -4.76
C SER A 79 21.49 3.39 -4.42
N SER A 80 22.14 2.60 -3.57
CA SER A 80 23.57 2.74 -3.36
C SER A 80 24.31 2.49 -4.69
N PRO A 81 25.53 3.03 -4.87
CA PRO A 81 26.35 2.75 -6.05
C PRO A 81 26.49 1.25 -6.34
N ASP A 82 26.63 0.44 -5.29
CA ASP A 82 26.74 -1.02 -5.36
C ASP A 82 25.45 -1.72 -5.82
N ASP A 83 24.30 -1.05 -5.69
CA ASP A 83 22.98 -1.56 -6.02
C ASP A 83 22.44 -1.05 -7.37
N ARG A 84 23.21 -0.24 -8.11
CA ARG A 84 22.76 0.37 -9.38
C ARG A 84 22.32 -0.65 -10.44
N ASN A 85 22.94 -1.83 -10.43
CA ASN A 85 22.62 -2.92 -11.36
C ASN A 85 21.54 -3.89 -10.82
N GLN A 86 21.07 -3.68 -9.58
CA GLN A 86 20.08 -4.55 -8.95
C GLN A 86 18.65 -4.09 -9.24
N LYS A 87 17.71 -5.04 -9.19
CA LYS A 87 16.27 -4.77 -9.31
C LYS A 87 15.63 -4.35 -7.97
N ARG A 88 16.39 -3.58 -7.17
CA ARG A 88 15.95 -3.04 -5.88
C ARG A 88 16.37 -1.58 -5.73
N THR A 89 15.67 -0.86 -4.87
CA THR A 89 15.96 0.52 -4.46
C THR A 89 15.36 0.75 -3.06
N SER A 90 15.80 1.77 -2.35
CA SER A 90 15.21 2.15 -1.06
C SER A 90 14.24 3.31 -1.25
N LEU A 91 13.02 3.19 -0.73
CA LEU A 91 12.18 4.36 -0.47
C LEU A 91 12.70 5.06 0.79
N LYS A 92 13.01 6.34 0.66
CA LYS A 92 13.50 7.18 1.75
C LYS A 92 12.69 8.47 1.85
N GLY A 93 12.64 9.06 3.04
CA GLY A 93 12.01 10.36 3.25
C GLY A 93 11.13 10.41 4.48
N GLY A 94 10.17 11.33 4.49
CA GLY A 94 9.52 11.79 5.72
C GLY A 94 10.20 13.04 6.27
N ASN A 95 9.69 13.56 7.39
CA ASN A 95 10.30 14.68 8.10
C ASN A 95 10.89 14.27 9.47
N GLY A 96 10.71 13.00 9.86
CA GLY A 96 11.16 12.47 11.15
C GLY A 96 10.46 13.10 12.36
N GLN A 97 9.38 13.86 12.16
CA GLN A 97 8.70 14.66 13.18
C GLN A 97 7.18 14.67 12.99
N GLY A 98 6.41 14.63 14.08
CA GLY A 98 4.95 14.60 13.99
C GLY A 98 4.44 13.27 13.42
N PRO A 99 3.33 13.24 12.65
CA PRO A 99 2.73 11.99 12.19
C PRO A 99 3.53 11.27 11.08
N TYR A 100 4.55 11.90 10.49
CA TYR A 100 5.26 11.39 9.31
C TYR A 100 6.67 10.89 9.63
N SER A 101 6.74 9.70 10.25
CA SER A 101 8.01 9.07 10.61
C SER A 101 8.96 8.95 9.41
N TRP A 102 10.27 8.99 9.70
CA TRP A 102 11.29 8.76 8.68
C TRP A 102 11.18 7.35 8.11
N VAL A 103 11.07 7.25 6.80
CA VAL A 103 11.05 6.00 6.04
C VAL A 103 12.43 5.73 5.49
N ASN A 104 12.90 4.50 5.65
CA ASN A 104 14.09 3.96 5.00
C ASN A 104 13.86 2.47 4.76
N LYS A 105 13.24 2.14 3.62
CA LYS A 105 12.79 0.77 3.34
C LYS A 105 13.28 0.32 1.97
N ASP A 106 14.01 -0.79 1.96
CA ASP A 106 14.41 -1.45 0.71
C ASP A 106 13.22 -2.16 0.06
N LEU A 107 13.10 -1.98 -1.24
CA LEU A 107 12.04 -2.50 -2.07
C LEU A 107 12.63 -3.16 -3.31
N SER A 108 12.20 -4.39 -3.57
CA SER A 108 12.31 -5.04 -4.87
C SER A 108 11.04 -4.78 -5.69
N ILE A 109 11.12 -4.94 -7.01
CA ILE A 109 9.96 -4.79 -7.90
C ILE A 109 8.79 -5.65 -7.41
N GLY A 110 7.60 -5.05 -7.32
CA GLY A 110 6.37 -5.64 -6.80
C GLY A 110 6.15 -5.45 -5.30
N GLN A 111 7.13 -4.96 -4.54
CA GLN A 111 7.00 -4.70 -3.11
C GLN A 111 6.49 -3.29 -2.81
N SER A 112 5.85 -3.16 -1.65
CA SER A 112 5.27 -1.91 -1.19
C SER A 112 5.84 -1.42 0.14
N ALA A 113 5.90 -0.10 0.29
CA ALA A 113 6.08 0.59 1.55
C ALA A 113 4.77 1.31 1.90
N VAL A 114 4.20 0.98 3.06
CA VAL A 114 3.04 1.68 3.62
C VAL A 114 3.58 2.75 4.56
N VAL A 115 3.04 3.95 4.43
CA VAL A 115 3.41 5.11 5.25
C VAL A 115 2.14 5.69 5.85
N ASP A 116 2.01 5.57 7.17
CA ASP A 116 0.82 5.97 7.91
C ASP A 116 0.47 7.45 7.66
N GLY A 117 -0.81 7.72 7.33
CA GLY A 117 -1.31 9.06 7.04
C GLY A 117 -0.81 9.67 5.72
N VAL A 118 -0.08 8.91 4.90
CA VAL A 118 0.41 9.35 3.59
C VAL A 118 -0.09 8.44 2.48
N GLY A 119 0.13 7.13 2.61
CA GLY A 119 -0.31 6.16 1.61
C GLY A 119 0.70 5.04 1.36
N THR A 120 0.46 4.31 0.28
CA THR A 120 1.25 3.14 -0.10
C THR A 120 2.04 3.40 -1.38
N PHE A 121 3.35 3.21 -1.31
CA PHE A 121 4.26 3.27 -2.45
C PHE A 121 4.60 1.85 -2.90
N THR A 122 4.23 1.47 -4.11
CA THR A 122 4.54 0.16 -4.68
C THR A 122 5.53 0.31 -5.83
N LEU A 123 6.70 -0.32 -5.71
CA LEU A 123 7.73 -0.28 -6.74
C LEU A 123 7.32 -1.15 -7.93
N LEU A 124 7.21 -0.56 -9.12
CA LEU A 124 6.75 -1.28 -10.32
C LEU A 124 7.87 -1.57 -11.32
N ALA A 125 8.78 -0.62 -11.52
CA ALA A 125 9.91 -0.81 -12.41
C ALA A 125 11.08 0.11 -12.05
N ILE A 126 12.27 -0.35 -12.40
CA ILE A 126 13.47 0.47 -12.40
C ILE A 126 14.04 0.49 -13.81
N THR A 127 14.03 1.66 -14.44
CA THR A 127 14.62 1.89 -15.75
C THR A 127 16.04 2.43 -15.56
N PRO A 128 17.09 1.73 -16.04
CA PRO A 128 18.45 2.26 -15.99
C PRO A 128 18.57 3.54 -16.84
N GLY A 129 19.51 4.41 -16.49
CA GLY A 129 19.89 5.53 -17.33
C GLY A 129 20.52 5.05 -18.64
N ALA A 130 20.56 5.91 -19.67
CA ALA A 130 21.14 5.57 -20.97
C ALA A 130 22.65 5.20 -20.93
N ARG A 131 23.33 5.51 -19.82
CA ARG A 131 24.73 5.16 -19.53
C ARG A 131 24.82 4.75 -18.06
N GLU A 132 25.86 4.02 -17.68
CA GLU A 132 26.07 3.46 -16.33
C GLU A 132 25.93 4.50 -15.20
N TYR A 133 26.42 5.72 -15.41
CA TYR A 133 26.36 6.81 -14.42
C TYR A 133 25.15 7.71 -14.56
N ASN A 134 24.37 7.56 -15.64
CA ASN A 134 23.17 8.36 -15.81
C ASN A 134 22.13 7.97 -14.75
N PRO A 135 21.36 8.95 -14.24
CA PRO A 135 20.36 8.68 -13.23
C PRO A 135 19.30 7.71 -13.75
N ARG A 136 18.86 6.83 -12.86
CA ARG A 136 17.81 5.84 -13.11
C ARG A 136 16.44 6.52 -13.01
N PHE A 137 15.43 5.90 -13.59
CA PHE A 137 14.04 6.28 -13.39
C PHE A 137 13.28 5.17 -12.68
N ILE A 138 12.50 5.55 -11.69
CA ILE A 138 11.69 4.66 -10.88
C ILE A 138 10.24 4.87 -11.27
N THR A 139 9.58 3.79 -11.70
CA THR A 139 8.13 3.78 -11.90
C THR A 139 7.50 3.09 -10.71
N PHE A 140 6.51 3.74 -10.10
CA PHE A 140 5.86 3.27 -8.90
C PHE A 140 4.37 3.65 -8.89
N CYS A 141 3.58 2.88 -8.18
CA CYS A 141 2.20 3.24 -7.85
C CYS A 141 2.20 3.95 -6.49
N PHE A 142 1.56 5.11 -6.41
CA PHE A 142 1.26 5.77 -5.16
C PHE A 142 -0.25 5.76 -4.91
N ASP A 143 -0.67 5.01 -3.91
CA ASP A 143 -2.05 4.95 -3.43
C ASP A 143 -2.18 5.84 -2.19
N PRO A 144 -2.73 7.06 -2.32
CA PRO A 144 -2.75 8.00 -1.20
C PRO A 144 -3.69 7.53 -0.09
N ASP A 145 -3.32 7.80 1.15
CA ASP A 145 -4.25 7.68 2.27
C ASP A 145 -5.44 8.64 2.03
N PRO A 146 -6.70 8.19 2.19
CA PRO A 146 -7.88 9.04 1.98
C PRO A 146 -7.91 10.31 2.85
N SER A 147 -7.19 10.32 3.98
CA SER A 147 -7.05 11.47 4.87
C SER A 147 -5.93 12.44 4.48
N LEU A 148 -5.10 12.08 3.49
CA LEU A 148 -4.02 12.93 3.02
C LEU A 148 -4.58 14.14 2.27
N ASP A 149 -4.15 15.33 2.67
CA ASP A 149 -4.33 16.58 1.89
C ASP A 149 -3.43 16.55 0.65
N LEU A 150 -3.90 15.82 -0.37
CA LEU A 150 -3.13 15.43 -1.54
C LEU A 150 -2.78 16.64 -2.41
N ASN A 151 -1.50 16.74 -2.78
CA ASN A 151 -1.04 17.67 -3.80
C ASN A 151 -1.15 17.05 -5.20
N GLU A 152 -2.29 17.25 -5.84
CA GLU A 152 -2.53 16.76 -7.20
C GLU A 152 -1.57 17.36 -8.24
N GLU A 153 -1.09 18.60 -8.04
CA GLU A 153 -0.14 19.24 -8.97
C GLU A 153 1.21 18.52 -8.95
N GLU A 154 1.68 18.13 -7.76
CA GLU A 154 2.89 17.30 -7.64
C GLU A 154 2.68 15.94 -8.30
N MET A 155 1.51 15.31 -8.12
CA MET A 155 1.22 14.03 -8.78
C MET A 155 1.25 14.16 -10.31
N LYS A 156 0.71 15.25 -10.86
CA LYS A 156 0.73 15.55 -12.31
C LYS A 156 2.14 15.71 -12.85
N LYS A 157 3.04 16.37 -12.10
CA LYS A 157 4.45 16.56 -12.50
C LYS A 157 5.19 15.24 -12.74
N PHE A 158 4.84 14.19 -11.98
CA PHE A 158 5.47 12.88 -12.08
C PHE A 158 4.59 11.84 -12.80
N SER A 159 3.49 12.25 -13.43
CA SER A 159 2.58 11.32 -14.11
C SER A 159 3.33 10.48 -15.14
N ALA A 160 3.11 9.16 -15.09
CA ALA A 160 3.58 8.22 -16.10
C ALA A 160 2.46 7.69 -17.00
N ARG A 161 1.28 8.33 -16.93
CA ARG A 161 0.15 8.15 -17.85
C ARG A 161 0.22 9.16 -18.97
#